data_AF-S9PQS2-F1
#
_entry.id   AF-S9PQS2-F1
#
_cell.length_a   1.000
_cell.length_b   1.000
_cell.length_c   1.000
_cell.angle_alpha   90.00
_cell.angle_beta   90.00
_cell.angle_gamma   90.00
#
_symmetry.space_group_name_H-M   'P 1'
#
loop_
_entity.id
_entity.type
_entity.pdbx_description
1 polymer ?
#
loop_
_entity_poly.entity_id
_entity_poly.type
_entity_poly.pdbx_seq_one_letter_code
_entity_poly.pdbx_strand_id
1 'polypeptide(L)'
;MQVTEEFLQRFEKDRQTAEADFVYRLLASDPDYVRSGTYFFWDPLAAASLAVEGIVTFEPKKVRVVVEEGESSGRTQEAETGHTVSAGVSADRQKFESAFLDTLNGRVHVP
;
A
#
# COMPACT_ATOMS: atom_id res chain seq x y z
N MET A 1 -2.37 2.71 3.22
CA MET A 1 -2.33 1.92 4.48
C MET A 1 -1.13 2.38 5.29
N GLN A 2 -1.34 2.85 6.52
CA GLN A 2 -0.27 3.45 7.33
C GLN A 2 0.72 2.38 7.81
N VAL A 3 2.02 2.71 7.83
CA VAL A 3 3.04 1.95 8.55
C VAL A 3 2.91 2.24 10.04
N THR A 4 2.79 1.22 10.88
CA THR A 4 2.62 1.38 12.33
C THR A 4 3.82 0.83 13.10
N GLU A 5 4.01 1.33 14.32
CA GLU A 5 5.00 0.76 15.24
C GLU A 5 4.72 -0.70 15.55
N GLU A 6 3.44 -1.06 15.72
CA GLU A 6 3.02 -2.44 15.94
C GLU A 6 3.45 -3.36 14.80
N PHE A 7 3.26 -2.92 13.55
CA PHE A 7 3.73 -3.65 12.38
C PHE A 7 5.26 -3.78 12.39
N LEU A 8 5.99 -2.70 12.69
CA LEU A 8 7.46 -2.76 12.75
C LEU A 8 7.98 -3.69 13.84
N GLN A 9 7.36 -3.73 15.01
CA GLN A 9 7.70 -4.67 16.08
C GLN A 9 7.44 -6.12 15.67
N ARG A 10 6.39 -6.37 14.89
CA ARG A 10 6.13 -7.69 14.31
C ARG A 10 7.18 -8.03 13.25
N PHE A 11 7.47 -7.11 12.35
CA PHE A 11 8.45 -7.28 11.27
C PHE A 11 9.86 -7.54 11.83
N GLU A 12 10.27 -6.83 12.88
CA GLU A 12 11.55 -7.06 13.55
C GLU A 12 11.71 -8.51 14.02
N LYS A 13 10.63 -9.13 14.51
CA LYS A 13 10.66 -10.52 14.98
C LYS A 13 10.57 -11.53 13.84
N ASP A 14 9.89 -11.17 12.77
CA ASP A 14 9.55 -12.08 11.66
C ASP A 14 10.57 -12.07 10.52
N ARG A 15 11.42 -11.05 10.40
CA ARG A 15 12.46 -10.99 9.36
C ARG A 15 13.45 -12.15 9.51
N GLN A 16 13.53 -13.01 8.50
CA GLN A 16 14.36 -14.22 8.48
C GLN A 16 15.31 -14.26 7.27
N THR A 17 15.12 -13.38 6.29
CA THR A 17 15.92 -13.29 5.06
C THR A 17 16.67 -11.96 4.99
N ALA A 18 17.67 -11.87 4.10
CA ALA A 18 18.43 -10.62 3.89
C ALA A 18 17.55 -9.51 3.30
N GLU A 19 16.60 -9.88 2.45
CA GLU A 19 15.61 -8.99 1.84
C GLU A 19 14.65 -8.42 2.89
N ALA A 20 14.12 -9.29 3.76
CA ALA A 20 13.27 -8.88 4.88
C ALA A 20 14.02 -7.95 5.85
N ASP A 21 15.28 -8.26 6.17
CA ASP A 21 16.10 -7.40 7.02
C ASP A 21 16.42 -6.05 6.39
N PHE A 22 16.73 -6.02 5.10
CA PHE A 22 16.96 -4.77 4.37
C PHE A 22 15.73 -3.86 4.40
N VAL A 23 14.56 -4.39 4.06
CA VAL A 23 13.32 -3.61 4.05
C VAL A 23 12.92 -3.17 5.45
N TYR A 24 13.08 -4.02 6.47
CA TYR A 24 12.86 -3.62 7.85
C TYR A 24 13.74 -2.43 8.23
N ARG A 25 15.05 -2.50 7.95
CA ARG A 25 15.99 -1.40 8.25
C ARG A 25 15.62 -0.11 7.54
N LEU A 26 15.13 -0.19 6.30
CA LEU A 26 14.65 0.98 5.56
C LEU A 26 13.42 1.59 6.24
N LEU A 27 12.39 0.80 6.55
CA LEU A 27 11.17 1.29 7.17
C LEU A 27 11.40 1.81 8.59
N ALA A 28 12.31 1.19 9.33
CA ALA A 28 12.68 1.57 10.70
C ALA A 28 13.76 2.66 10.76
N SER A 29 14.26 3.14 9.62
CA SER A 29 15.35 4.14 9.58
C SER A 29 14.94 5.51 10.12
N ASP A 30 13.64 5.83 10.08
CA ASP A 30 13.07 7.06 10.63
C ASP A 30 11.83 6.75 11.50
N PRO A 31 12.04 6.43 12.79
CA PRO A 31 10.95 6.16 13.72
C PRO A 31 10.04 7.36 13.99
N ASP A 32 10.52 8.60 13.82
CA ASP A 32 9.71 9.80 13.97
C ASP A 32 8.72 9.93 12.81
N TYR A 33 9.16 9.61 11.59
CA TYR A 33 8.29 9.61 10.42
C TYR A 33 7.17 8.55 10.52
N VAL A 34 7.48 7.37 11.03
CA VAL A 34 6.46 6.33 11.31
C VAL A 34 5.47 6.81 12.37
N ARG A 35 5.97 7.38 13.48
CA ARG A 35 5.15 7.92 14.58
C ARG A 35 4.27 9.09 14.17
N SER A 36 4.68 9.88 13.19
CA SER A 36 3.87 10.98 12.64
C SER A 36 2.54 10.50 12.05
N GLY A 37 2.45 9.20 11.72
CA GLY A 37 1.30 8.60 11.06
C GLY A 37 1.13 9.00 9.59
N THR A 38 2.14 9.62 9.00
CA THR A 38 2.13 10.08 7.61
C THR A 38 2.88 9.16 6.64
N TYR A 39 3.49 8.08 7.14
CA TYR A 39 4.16 7.09 6.29
C TYR A 39 3.19 5.97 5.87
N PHE A 40 3.06 5.74 4.56
CA PHE A 40 2.10 4.79 3.99
C PHE A 40 2.73 3.82 2.99
N PHE A 41 2.21 2.60 2.96
CA PHE A 41 2.50 1.58 1.95
C PHE A 41 1.76 1.83 0.62
N TRP A 42 1.81 3.03 0.04
CA TRP A 42 1.05 3.29 -1.20
C TRP A 42 1.44 2.34 -2.34
N ASP A 43 2.71 2.32 -2.73
CA ASP A 43 3.17 1.49 -3.85
C ASP A 43 3.16 -0.01 -3.52
N PRO A 44 3.61 -0.46 -2.32
CA PRO A 44 3.50 -1.86 -1.96
C PRO A 44 2.05 -2.37 -1.92
N LEU A 45 1.09 -1.56 -1.46
CA LEU A 45 -0.32 -1.93 -1.48
C LEU A 45 -0.85 -2.04 -2.91
N ALA A 46 -0.46 -1.13 -3.80
CA ALA A 46 -0.82 -1.20 -5.21
C ALA A 46 -0.28 -2.49 -5.87
N ALA A 47 1.00 -2.82 -5.64
CA ALA A 47 1.60 -4.06 -6.14
C ALA A 47 0.93 -5.32 -5.56
N ALA A 48 0.72 -5.36 -4.24
CA ALA A 48 0.08 -6.49 -3.57
C ALA A 48 -1.36 -6.70 -4.05
N SER A 49 -2.07 -5.62 -4.40
CA SER A 49 -3.43 -5.72 -4.93
C SER A 49 -3.55 -6.47 -6.26
N LEU A 50 -2.44 -6.54 -7.03
CA LEU A 50 -2.38 -7.29 -8.28
C LEU A 50 -1.95 -8.75 -8.08
N ALA A 51 -1.19 -9.03 -7.02
CA ALA A 51 -0.60 -10.35 -6.76
C ALA A 51 -1.46 -11.23 -5.84
N VAL A 52 -2.24 -10.62 -4.94
CA VAL A 52 -3.01 -11.35 -3.92
C VAL A 52 -4.45 -10.83 -3.89
N GLU A 53 -5.37 -11.72 -4.26
CA GLU A 53 -6.79 -11.40 -4.31
C GLU A 53 -7.33 -10.93 -2.95
N GLY A 54 -8.27 -9.99 -2.95
CA GLY A 54 -8.99 -9.55 -1.75
C GLY A 54 -8.18 -8.74 -0.75
N ILE A 55 -6.96 -8.29 -1.07
CA ILE A 55 -6.28 -7.26 -0.27
C ILE A 55 -6.98 -5.91 -0.40
N VAL A 56 -7.38 -5.53 -1.60
CA VAL A 56 -8.08 -4.26 -1.88
C VAL A 56 -9.49 -4.56 -2.36
N THR A 57 -10.46 -3.83 -1.83
CA THR A 57 -11.82 -3.80 -2.39
C THR A 57 -11.87 -2.69 -3.43
N PHE A 58 -12.31 -3.06 -4.63
CA PHE A 58 -12.44 -2.13 -5.74
C PHE A 58 -13.90 -1.83 -6.05
N GLU A 59 -14.18 -0.58 -6.38
CA GLU A 59 -15.47 -0.13 -6.89
C GLU A 59 -15.30 0.54 -8.25
N PRO A 60 -16.23 0.33 -9.20
CA PRO A 60 -16.26 1.11 -10.43
C PRO A 60 -16.63 2.56 -10.09
N LYS A 61 -15.76 3.51 -10.46
CA LYS A 61 -16.02 4.95 -10.34
C LYS A 61 -15.83 5.61 -11.71
N LYS A 62 -16.69 6.57 -12.04
CA LYS A 62 -16.46 7.44 -13.21
C LYS A 62 -15.61 8.63 -12.79
N VAL A 63 -14.39 8.70 -13.31
CA VAL A 63 -13.39 9.67 -12.89
C VAL A 63 -12.91 10.48 -14.09
N ARG A 64 -12.63 11.76 -13.86
CA ARG A 64 -11.86 12.61 -14.76
C ARG A 64 -10.69 13.25 -14.02
N VAL A 65 -9.68 13.68 -14.75
CA VAL A 65 -8.56 14.48 -14.25
C VAL A 65 -8.79 15.92 -14.68
N VAL A 66 -8.60 16.87 -13.76
CA VAL A 66 -8.55 18.30 -14.09
C VAL A 66 -7.21 18.57 -14.76
N VAL A 67 -7.23 18.97 -16.03
CA VAL A 67 -6.03 19.21 -16.85
C VAL A 67 -5.78 20.70 -17.06
N GLU A 68 -6.76 21.53 -16.74
CA GLU A 68 -6.65 22.97 -16.75
C GLU A 68 -5.73 23.44 -15.62
N GLU A 69 -4.79 24.33 -15.94
CA GLU A 69 -3.87 24.91 -14.97
C GLU A 69 -4.60 25.70 -13.87
N GLY A 70 -4.14 25.57 -12.63
CA GLY A 70 -4.72 26.22 -11.46
C GLY A 70 -4.64 25.36 -10.19
N GLU A 71 -5.33 25.78 -9.12
CA GLU A 71 -5.27 25.13 -7.80
C GLU A 71 -5.72 23.66 -7.79
N SER A 72 -6.54 23.27 -8.77
CA SER A 72 -7.06 21.90 -8.90
C SER A 72 -6.35 21.08 -9.98
N SER A 73 -5.29 21.60 -10.60
CA SER A 73 -4.54 20.89 -11.64
C SER A 73 -4.06 19.53 -11.14
N GLY A 74 -4.31 18.47 -11.93
CA GLY A 74 -3.96 17.09 -11.60
C GLY A 74 -4.92 16.38 -10.65
N ARG A 75 -5.95 17.05 -10.12
CA ARG A 75 -6.94 16.41 -9.23
C ARG A 75 -7.75 15.37 -10.00
N THR A 76 -7.76 14.14 -9.49
CA THR A 76 -8.75 13.12 -9.86
C THR A 76 -10.06 13.41 -9.13
N GLN A 77 -11.16 13.50 -9.85
CA GLN A 77 -12.48 13.72 -9.27
C GLN A 77 -13.54 12.86 -9.95
N GLU A 78 -14.58 12.48 -9.19
CA GLU A 78 -15.76 11.85 -9.76
C GLU A 78 -16.47 12.81 -10.74
N ALA A 79 -16.95 12.25 -11.85
CA ALA A 79 -17.69 12.98 -12.87
C ALA A 79 -18.55 12.01 -13.68
N GLU A 80 -19.82 12.35 -13.92
CA GLU A 80 -20.74 11.50 -14.69
C GLU A 80 -20.28 11.25 -16.14
N THR A 81 -19.56 12.23 -16.71
CA THR A 81 -18.93 12.19 -18.03
C THR A 81 -17.50 11.63 -18.01
N GLY A 82 -17.01 11.21 -16.84
CA GLY A 82 -15.68 10.62 -16.68
C GLY A 82 -15.59 9.19 -17.22
N HIS A 83 -14.37 8.65 -17.20
CA HIS A 83 -14.09 7.27 -17.59
C HIS A 83 -14.27 6.34 -16.41
N THR A 84 -14.82 5.15 -16.66
CA THR A 84 -14.93 4.11 -15.63
C THR A 84 -13.55 3.56 -15.30
N VAL A 85 -13.16 3.66 -14.02
CA VAL A 85 -11.95 3.07 -13.46
C VAL A 85 -12.31 2.16 -12.28
N SER A 86 -11.48 1.16 -12.01
CA SER A 86 -11.58 0.31 -10.81
C SER A 86 -10.82 0.99 -9.67
N ALA A 87 -11.54 1.71 -8.80
CA ALA A 87 -10.94 2.48 -7.72
C ALA A 87 -10.86 1.66 -6.43
N GLY A 88 -9.66 1.57 -5.82
CA GLY A 88 -9.49 0.95 -4.51
C GLY A 88 -10.11 1.82 -3.41
N VAL A 89 -11.15 1.34 -2.75
CA VAL A 89 -11.91 2.10 -1.73
C VAL A 89 -11.65 1.65 -0.30
N SER A 90 -11.16 0.43 -0.12
CA SER A 90 -10.76 -0.10 1.18
C SER A 90 -9.67 -1.17 1.00
N ALA A 91 -8.95 -1.47 2.08
CA ALA A 91 -7.94 -2.52 2.08
C ALA A 91 -7.95 -3.31 3.38
N ASP A 92 -7.76 -4.62 3.30
CA ASP A 92 -7.56 -5.51 4.42
C ASP A 92 -6.10 -5.40 4.91
N ARG A 93 -5.93 -4.80 6.09
CA ARG A 93 -4.60 -4.61 6.69
C ARG A 93 -3.93 -5.92 7.03
N GLN A 94 -4.64 -6.84 7.69
CA GLN A 94 -4.02 -8.06 8.15
C GLN A 94 -3.57 -8.92 6.97
N LYS A 95 -4.41 -9.02 5.94
CA LYS A 95 -4.07 -9.75 4.72
C LYS A 95 -2.89 -9.13 3.99
N PHE A 96 -2.88 -7.80 3.85
CA PHE A 96 -1.75 -7.09 3.24
C PHE A 96 -0.44 -7.34 3.99
N GLU A 97 -0.42 -7.09 5.30
CA GLU A 97 0.83 -7.14 6.05
C GLU A 97 1.37 -8.57 6.14
N SER A 98 0.51 -9.59 6.21
CA SER A 98 0.94 -10.99 6.12
C SER A 98 1.54 -11.30 4.76
N ALA A 99 0.84 -10.95 3.67
CA ALA A 99 1.36 -11.17 2.31
C ALA A 99 2.69 -10.44 2.07
N PHE A 100 2.85 -9.23 2.61
CA PHE A 100 4.07 -8.45 2.52
C PHE A 100 5.24 -9.14 3.24
N LEU A 101 5.04 -9.57 4.49
CA LEU A 101 6.06 -10.29 5.26
C LEU A 101 6.41 -11.64 4.63
N ASP A 102 5.40 -12.40 4.21
CA ASP A 102 5.61 -13.71 3.59
C ASP A 102 6.37 -13.59 2.27
N THR A 103 6.11 -12.54 1.48
CA THR A 103 6.84 -12.29 0.22
C THR A 103 8.31 -12.01 0.50
N LEU A 104 8.61 -11.10 1.45
CA LEU A 104 9.99 -10.74 1.78
C LEU A 104 10.76 -11.88 2.43
N ASN A 105 10.08 -12.73 3.19
CA ASN A 105 10.67 -13.92 3.80
C ASN A 105 10.70 -15.14 2.86
N GLY A 106 10.30 -15.01 1.59
CA GLY A 106 10.31 -16.12 0.62
C GLY A 106 9.34 -17.26 0.97
N ARG A 107 8.29 -16.97 1.75
CA ARG A 107 7.26 -17.94 2.18
C ARG A 107 6.10 -18.06 1.19
N VAL A 108 5.95 -17.10 0.28
CA VAL A 108 4.98 -17.19 -0.81
C VAL A 108 5.55 -18.06 -1.92
N HIS A 109 4.94 -19.21 -2.16
CA HIS A 109 5.18 -20.00 -3.36
C HIS A 109 4.38 -19.37 -4.51
N VAL A 110 5.06 -18.67 -5.40
CA VAL A 110 4.47 -18.30 -6.69
C VAL A 110 4.38 -19.61 -7.49
N PRO A 111 3.19 -20.04 -7.93
CA PRO A 111 3.08 -21.17 -8.84
C PRO A 111 3.82 -20.92 -10.17
#